data_AF-A0A5N0EEK1-F1
#
_entry.id   AF-A0A5N0EEK1-F1
#
_cell.length_a   1.000
_cell.length_b   1.000
_cell.length_c   1.000
_cell.angle_alpha   90.00
_cell.angle_beta   90.00
_cell.angle_gamma   90.00
#
_symmetry.space_group_name_H-M   'P 1'
#
loop_
_entity.id
_entity.type
_entity.pdbx_description
1 polymer ?
#
loop_
_entity_poly.entity_id
_entity_poly.type
_entity_poly.pdbx_seq_one_letter_code
_entity_poly.pdbx_strand_id
1 'polypeptide(L)'
;MLVLCTVLAGGWFAGTGPAVADPDLSGCVTDSSVPNELTITCDPGAGVGEHAFIRCRDLLGLPHTHIGTTIGTGGGWSRANCAPAETGPV
;
A
#
# COMPACT_ATOMS: atom_id res chain seq x y z
N MET A 1 -24.36 -21.24 -38.43
CA MET A 1 -22.91 -21.16 -38.23
C MET A 1 -22.68 -20.30 -36.99
N LEU A 2 -22.37 -20.92 -35.85
CA LEU A 2 -22.04 -20.19 -34.61
C LEU A 2 -20.56 -19.78 -34.65
N VAL A 3 -20.33 -18.47 -34.56
CA VAL A 3 -19.00 -17.85 -34.52
C VAL A 3 -18.41 -18.08 -33.13
N LEU A 4 -17.33 -18.86 -33.09
CA LEU A 4 -16.55 -19.15 -31.90
C LEU A 4 -15.64 -17.95 -31.61
N CYS A 5 -16.03 -17.10 -30.65
CA CYS A 5 -15.17 -16.00 -30.17
C CYS A 5 -14.04 -16.59 -29.32
N THR A 6 -12.90 -16.86 -29.94
CA THR A 6 -11.62 -17.11 -29.26
C THR A 6 -11.16 -15.83 -28.57
N VAL A 7 -11.45 -15.72 -27.27
CA VAL A 7 -10.86 -14.67 -26.43
C VAL A 7 -9.43 -15.09 -26.12
N LEU A 8 -8.48 -14.52 -26.86
CA LEU A 8 -7.09 -14.44 -26.46
C LEU A 8 -7.02 -13.54 -25.22
N ALA A 9 -7.24 -14.13 -24.03
CA ALA A 9 -6.95 -13.46 -22.78
C ALA A 9 -5.43 -13.36 -22.67
N GLY A 10 -4.88 -12.28 -23.22
CA GLY A 10 -3.49 -11.89 -23.06
C GLY A 10 -3.16 -11.92 -21.58
N GLY A 11 -2.12 -12.68 -21.23
CA GLY A 11 -1.62 -12.78 -19.88
C GLY A 11 -1.32 -11.39 -19.35
N TRP A 12 -2.17 -10.91 -18.45
CA TRP A 12 -1.81 -9.81 -17.57
C TRP A 12 -0.81 -10.40 -16.59
N PHE A 13 0.47 -10.24 -16.92
CA PHE A 13 1.53 -10.40 -15.94
C PHE A 13 1.30 -9.33 -14.87
N ALA A 14 0.51 -9.68 -13.85
CA ALA A 14 0.41 -8.94 -12.62
C ALA A 14 1.80 -8.99 -11.99
N GLY A 15 2.63 -8.00 -12.32
CA GLY A 15 3.96 -7.85 -11.77
C GLY A 15 3.88 -7.92 -10.25
N THR A 16 4.60 -8.87 -9.69
CA THR A 16 4.93 -8.95 -8.26
C THR A 16 5.93 -7.84 -7.98
N GLY A 17 5.44 -6.61 -7.83
CA GLY A 17 6.21 -5.46 -7.39
C GLY A 17 6.08 -5.30 -5.87
N PRO A 18 7.12 -4.84 -5.17
CA PRO A 18 7.12 -4.66 -3.72
C PRO A 18 6.18 -3.54 -3.28
N ALA A 19 5.99 -3.44 -1.96
CA ALA A 19 5.19 -2.38 -1.36
C ALA A 19 5.90 -1.06 -1.61
N VAL A 20 5.20 -0.11 -2.22
CA VAL A 20 5.74 1.22 -2.43
C VAL A 20 5.15 2.10 -1.36
N ALA A 21 5.95 2.40 -0.33
CA ALA A 21 5.75 3.59 0.49
C ALA A 21 5.81 4.82 -0.43
N ASP A 22 5.06 5.88 -0.12
CA ASP A 22 5.32 7.19 -0.75
C ASP A 22 6.79 7.61 -0.49
N PRO A 23 7.38 8.49 -1.32
CA PRO A 23 8.82 8.74 -1.34
C PRO A 23 9.35 9.10 0.05
N ASP A 24 10.62 8.77 0.28
CA ASP A 24 11.35 8.99 1.52
C ASP A 24 11.01 10.36 2.14
N LEU A 25 10.13 10.35 3.14
CA LEU A 25 9.63 11.54 3.80
C LEU A 25 10.75 12.03 4.71
N SER A 26 11.38 13.15 4.36
CA SER A 26 12.50 13.69 5.13
C SER A 26 12.11 13.88 6.61
N GLY A 27 12.90 13.30 7.52
CA GLY A 27 12.61 13.32 8.95
C GLY A 27 11.58 12.27 9.41
N CYS A 28 11.27 11.31 8.55
CA CYS A 28 10.45 10.16 8.86
C CYS A 28 11.18 8.85 8.57
N VAL A 29 10.78 7.80 9.27
CA VAL A 29 11.25 6.43 9.08
C VAL A 29 10.04 5.56 8.75
N THR A 30 10.19 4.72 7.72
CA THR A 30 9.18 3.72 7.36
C THR A 30 9.58 2.35 7.91
N ASP A 31 8.64 1.69 8.58
CA ASP A 31 8.73 0.31 9.05
C ASP A 31 7.72 -0.56 8.30
N SER A 32 8.24 -1.57 7.60
CA SER A 32 7.50 -2.59 6.87
C SER A 32 7.88 -4.00 7.32
N SER A 33 8.40 -4.15 8.54
CA SER A 33 8.82 -5.44 9.10
C SER A 33 7.64 -6.35 9.46
N VAL A 34 6.46 -5.78 9.67
CA VAL A 34 5.21 -6.51 9.94
C VAL A 34 4.50 -6.80 8.62
N PRO A 35 4.15 -8.07 8.32
CA PRO A 35 3.42 -8.39 7.10
C PRO A 35 2.08 -7.66 6.99
N ASN A 36 1.78 -7.15 5.80
CA ASN A 36 0.53 -6.45 5.46
C ASN A 36 0.30 -5.16 6.25
N GLU A 37 1.36 -4.56 6.79
CA GLU A 37 1.34 -3.33 7.55
C GLU A 37 2.48 -2.43 7.10
N LEU A 38 2.23 -1.13 7.08
CA LEU A 38 3.24 -0.10 6.91
C LEU A 38 3.03 0.97 7.99
N THR A 39 4.09 1.23 8.75
CA THR A 39 4.11 2.29 9.75
C THR A 39 5.11 3.36 9.34
N ILE A 40 4.72 4.63 9.37
CA ILE A 40 5.62 5.77 9.22
C ILE A 40 5.71 6.46 10.58
N THR A 41 6.92 6.78 11.02
CA THR A 41 7.17 7.56 12.23
C THR A 41 7.98 8.79 11.88
N CYS A 42 7.54 9.97 12.30
CA CYS A 42 8.17 11.25 11.98
C CYS A 42 8.53 12.04 13.23
N ASP A 43 9.65 12.76 13.16
CA ASP A 43 10.03 13.77 14.15
C ASP A 43 9.01 14.93 14.19
N PRO A 44 8.97 15.72 15.27
CA PRO A 44 8.12 16.91 15.33
C PRO A 44 8.38 17.88 14.17
N GLY A 45 7.32 18.29 13.48
CA GLY A 45 7.38 19.17 12.31
C GLY A 45 7.74 18.46 11.00
N ALA A 46 8.18 17.20 11.03
CA ALA A 46 8.36 16.37 9.84
C ALA A 46 7.04 15.67 9.46
N GLY A 47 6.81 15.45 8.17
CA GLY A 47 5.66 14.71 7.67
C GLY A 47 4.29 15.31 8.03
N VAL A 48 4.19 16.62 8.32
CA VAL A 48 2.91 17.25 8.67
C VAL A 48 1.95 17.18 7.48
N GLY A 49 0.79 16.55 7.67
CA GLY A 49 -0.15 16.31 6.59
C GLY A 49 0.07 14.98 5.85
N GLU A 50 1.17 14.30 6.11
CA GLU A 50 1.49 13.00 5.52
C GLU A 50 0.82 11.85 6.28
N HIS A 51 0.79 10.68 5.66
CA HIS A 51 0.21 9.47 6.24
C HIS A 51 0.84 8.22 5.66
N ALA A 52 0.73 7.11 6.39
CA ALA A 52 1.09 5.81 5.88
C ALA A 52 0.17 5.44 4.71
N PHE A 53 0.78 4.92 3.64
CA PHE A 53 0.11 4.45 2.45
C PHE A 53 0.54 3.01 2.19
N ILE A 54 -0.41 2.09 2.05
CA ILE A 54 -0.15 0.69 1.70
C ILE A 54 -1.06 0.24 0.56
N ARG A 55 -0.48 -0.44 -0.42
CA ARG A 55 -1.23 -1.08 -1.51
C ARG A 55 -1.61 -2.48 -1.09
N CYS A 56 -2.87 -2.87 -1.20
CA CYS A 56 -3.33 -4.21 -0.83
C CYS A 56 -3.99 -4.88 -2.03
N ARG A 57 -4.06 -6.20 -1.98
CA ARG A 57 -4.87 -7.01 -2.90
C ARG A 57 -5.93 -7.74 -2.10
N ASP A 58 -7.16 -7.66 -2.57
CA ASP A 58 -8.26 -8.41 -1.98
C ASP A 58 -8.19 -9.92 -2.31
N LEU A 59 -9.18 -10.68 -1.83
CA LEU A 59 -9.32 -12.11 -2.08
C LEU A 59 -9.39 -12.49 -3.57
N LEU A 60 -9.78 -11.55 -4.43
CA LEU A 60 -9.86 -11.74 -5.89
C LEU A 60 -8.60 -11.21 -6.59
N GLY A 61 -7.62 -10.72 -5.84
CA GLY A 61 -6.38 -10.15 -6.36
C GLY A 61 -6.52 -8.71 -6.85
N LEU A 62 -7.67 -8.05 -6.65
CA LEU A 62 -7.92 -6.68 -7.10
C LEU A 62 -7.09 -5.69 -6.27
N PRO A 63 -6.26 -4.86 -6.91
CA PRO A 63 -5.45 -3.90 -6.21
C PRO A 63 -6.30 -2.74 -5.69
N HIS A 64 -6.05 -2.34 -4.45
CA HIS A 64 -6.62 -1.16 -3.82
C HIS A 64 -5.64 -0.62 -2.76
N THR A 65 -6.03 0.43 -2.04
CA THR A 65 -5.14 1.13 -1.10
C THR A 65 -5.82 1.30 0.23
N HIS A 66 -5.04 1.15 1.31
CA HIS A 66 -5.39 1.64 2.64
C HIS A 66 -4.48 2.79 3.04
N ILE A 67 -5.05 3.73 3.77
CA ILE A 67 -4.34 4.91 4.27
C ILE A 67 -4.47 5.00 5.79
N GLY A 68 -3.39 5.40 6.43
CA GLY A 68 -3.36 5.66 7.85
C GLY A 68 -3.91 7.04 8.21
N THR A 69 -3.92 7.32 9.51
CA THR A 69 -4.25 8.66 10.01
C THR A 69 -3.15 9.66 9.67
N THR A 70 -3.52 10.90 9.40
CA THR A 70 -2.56 11.96 9.10
C THR A 70 -1.67 12.30 10.29
N ILE A 71 -0.40 12.60 10.02
CA ILE A 71 0.59 13.05 11.01
C ILE A 71 0.39 14.54 11.28
N GLY A 72 0.35 14.89 12.57
CA GLY A 72 0.15 16.26 13.04
C GLY A 72 1.43 17.07 13.11
N THR A 73 1.30 18.36 13.47
CA THR A 73 2.44 19.28 13.61
C THR A 73 3.45 18.85 14.68
N GLY A 74 3.03 18.06 15.67
CA GLY A 74 3.90 17.48 16.69
C GLY A 74 4.69 16.25 16.24
N GLY A 75 4.59 15.85 14.96
CA GLY A 75 5.13 14.58 14.47
C GLY A 75 4.25 13.41 14.94
N GLY A 76 4.88 12.25 15.15
CA GLY A 76 4.21 11.05 15.65
C GLY A 76 4.26 9.91 14.64
N TRP A 77 3.22 9.10 14.60
CA TRP A 77 3.18 7.93 13.72
C TRP A 77 1.86 7.85 12.96
N SER A 78 1.94 7.24 11.78
CA SER A 78 0.81 6.84 10.96
C SER A 78 0.96 5.38 10.58
N ARG A 79 -0.14 4.65 10.52
CA ARG A 79 -0.13 3.23 10.19
C ARG A 79 -1.25 2.89 9.21
N ALA A 80 -0.92 2.12 8.19
CA ALA A 80 -1.86 1.58 7.24
C ALA A 80 -1.72 0.06 7.19
N ASN A 81 -2.85 -0.64 7.31
CA ASN A 81 -2.92 -2.10 7.33
C ASN A 81 -3.86 -2.55 6.23
N CYS A 82 -3.53 -3.66 5.59
CA CYS A 82 -4.53 -4.35 4.77
C CYS A 82 -5.62 -4.96 5.65
N ALA A 83 -6.84 -5.05 5.13
CA ALA A 83 -7.95 -5.65 5.83
C ALA A 83 -7.76 -7.18 6.01
N PRO A 84 -8.54 -7.84 6.88
CA PRO A 84 -8.49 -9.29 7.01
C PRO A 84 -8.70 -9.99 5.66
N ALA A 85 -7.87 -11.00 5.39
CA ALA A 85 -7.84 -11.77 4.14
C ALA A 85 -7.41 -10.99 2.88
N GLU A 86 -6.94 -9.75 3.05
CA GLU A 86 -6.16 -9.06 2.02
C GLU A 86 -4.67 -9.38 2.19
N THR A 87 -3.92 -9.22 1.11
CA THR A 87 -2.47 -9.31 1.13
C THR A 87 -1.87 -7.96 0.80
N GLY A 88 -1.07 -7.45 1.72
CA GLY A 88 -0.18 -6.35 1.46
C GLY A 88 0.99 -6.81 0.61
N PRO A 89 1.77 -5.88 0.09
CA PRO A 89 2.82 -6.22 -0.82
C PRO A 89 4.00 -6.73 0.04
N VAL A 90 4.60 -7.82 -0.41
CA VAL A 90 5.81 -8.43 0.18
C VAL A 90 7.07 -7.83 -0.40
#